data_AF-A0A6B2QUM0-F1
#
_entry.id   AF-A0A6B2QUM0-F1
#
_cell.length_a   1.000
_cell.length_b   1.000
_cell.length_c   1.000
_cell.angle_alpha   90.00
_cell.angle_beta   90.00
_cell.angle_gamma   90.00
#
_symmetry.space_group_name_H-M   'P 1'
#
loop_
_entity.id
_entity.type
_entity.pdbx_description
1 polymer ?
#
loop_
_entity_poly.entity_id
_entity_poly.type
_entity_poly.pdbx_seq_one_letter_code
_entity_poly.pdbx_strand_id
1 'polypeptide(L)' 'MALPIITADQTLLVQAIIVYLYADPGLGKSSMGFTAEKAISFDFDRGAHRTGELRRGAVVQVQQWSDVANLTPQDLAP' A
#
# COMPACT_ATOMS: atom_id res chain seq x y z
N MET A 1 16.80 10.53 19.40
CA MET A 1 15.45 11.13 19.34
C MET A 1 14.53 10.37 20.28
N ALA A 2 13.64 11.06 21.01
CA ALA A 2 12.64 10.42 21.86
C ALA A 2 11.52 9.81 21.00
N LEU A 3 10.98 8.66 21.42
CA LEU A 3 9.84 8.05 20.75
C LEU A 3 8.56 8.85 21.07
N PRO A 4 7.67 9.05 20.10
CA PRO A 4 6.36 9.64 20.37
C PRO A 4 5.52 8.64 21.19
N ILE A 5 5.17 9.02 22.42
CA ILE A 5 4.30 8.23 23.30
C ILE A 5 2.91 8.85 23.26
N ILE A 6 1.88 8.03 23.03
CA ILE A 6 0.46 8.42 23.06
C ILE A 6 -0.12 7.90 24.38
N THR A 7 -0.75 8.74 25.18
CA THR A 7 -1.35 8.35 26.47
C THR A 7 -2.75 7.77 26.29
N ALA A 8 -3.23 7.01 27.28
CA ALA A 8 -4.51 6.30 27.18
C ALA A 8 -5.74 7.20 27.02
N ASP A 9 -5.66 8.45 27.48
CA ASP A 9 -6.69 9.49 27.41
C ASP A 9 -6.58 10.39 26.17
N GLN A 10 -5.52 10.24 25.38
CA GLN A 10 -5.29 11.06 24.20
C GLN A 10 -6.15 10.59 23.02
N THR A 11 -6.93 11.50 22.45
CA THR A 11 -7.71 11.25 21.23
C THR A 11 -6.80 10.86 20.06
N LEU A 12 -7.05 9.69 19.46
CA LEU A 12 -6.37 9.20 18.27
C LEU A 12 -7.07 9.73 17.01
N LEU A 13 -6.42 10.66 16.30
CA LEU A 13 -6.91 11.12 15.00
C LEU A 13 -6.53 10.11 13.90
N VAL A 14 -7.52 9.43 13.33
CA VAL A 14 -7.31 8.52 12.19
C VAL A 14 -7.31 9.33 10.90
N GLN A 15 -6.12 9.65 10.39
CA GLN A 15 -5.95 10.38 9.13
C GLN A 15 -5.96 9.47 7.90
N ALA A 16 -5.60 8.19 8.08
CA ALA A 16 -5.56 7.21 7.02
C ALA A 16 -5.96 5.83 7.56
N ILE A 17 -6.62 5.04 6.72
CA ILE A 17 -6.95 3.65 7.02
C ILE A 17 -5.74 2.79 6.62
N ILE A 18 -5.13 2.13 7.61
CA ILE A 18 -4.04 1.18 7.40
C ILE A 18 -4.59 -0.22 7.65
N VAL A 19 -4.52 -1.09 6.64
CA VAL A 19 -5.02 -2.47 6.72
C VAL A 19 -3.89 -3.43 6.38
N TYR A 20 -3.73 -4.46 7.21
CA TYR A 20 -2.87 -5.60 6.91
C TYR A 20 -3.73 -6.82 6.54
N LEU A 21 -3.54 -7.32 5.32
CA LEU A 21 -4.31 -8.44 4.77
C LEU A 21 -3.40 -9.65 4.60
N TYR A 22 -3.59 -10.64 5.48
CA TYR A 22 -2.85 -11.90 5.47
C TYR A 22 -3.77 -13.08 5.17
N ALA A 23 -3.40 -13.87 4.16
CA ALA A 23 -4.15 -15.04 3.72
C ALA A 23 -3.29 -15.87 2.76
N ASP A 24 -3.67 -17.13 2.51
CA ASP A 24 -3.00 -18.02 1.55
C ASP A 24 -2.99 -17.48 0.10
N PRO A 25 -2.06 -17.93 -0.76
CA PRO A 25 -2.05 -17.62 -2.19
C PRO A 25 -3.40 -17.95 -2.85
N GLY A 26 -3.83 -17.13 -3.81
CA GLY A 26 -5.08 -17.35 -4.55
C GLY A 26 -6.35 -16.82 -3.86
N LEU A 27 -6.30 -16.42 -2.59
CA LEU A 27 -7.47 -15.85 -1.87
C LEU A 27 -7.80 -14.38 -2.22
N GLY A 28 -7.33 -13.89 -3.37
CA GLY A 28 -7.76 -12.58 -3.89
C GLY A 28 -7.18 -11.33 -3.21
N LYS A 29 -6.16 -11.44 -2.34
CA LYS A 29 -5.54 -10.30 -1.63
C LYS A 29 -5.13 -9.16 -2.56
N SER A 30 -4.35 -9.47 -3.60
CA SER A 30 -3.90 -8.47 -4.59
C SER A 30 -5.08 -7.90 -5.39
N SER A 31 -6.04 -8.74 -5.76
CA SER A 31 -7.26 -8.31 -6.48
C SER A 31 -8.14 -7.36 -5.66
N MET A 32 -8.18 -7.55 -4.33
CA MET A 32 -8.87 -6.64 -3.41
C MET A 32 -8.12 -5.32 -3.24
N GLY A 33 -6.78 -5.32 -3.25
CA GLY A 33 -6.01 -4.07 -3.29
C GLY A 33 -6.39 -3.18 -4.50
N PHE A 34 -6.69 -3.80 -5.64
CA PHE A 34 -7.15 -3.11 -6.85
C PHE A 34 -8.60 -2.61 -6.82
N THR A 35 -9.39 -2.84 -5.76
CA THR A 35 -10.72 -2.22 -5.63
C THR A 35 -10.70 -0.82 -5.04
N ALA A 36 -9.54 -0.37 -4.52
CA ALA A 36 -9.43 0.94 -3.89
C ALA A 36 -9.55 2.08 -4.93
N GLU A 37 -10.27 3.13 -4.59
CA GLU A 37 -10.45 4.30 -5.45
C GLU A 37 -9.16 5.13 -5.53
N LYS A 38 -8.72 5.47 -6.74
CA LYS A 38 -7.52 6.30 -7.02
C LYS A 38 -6.26 5.80 -6.31
N ALA A 39 -6.17 4.50 -6.06
CA ALA A 39 -5.01 3.90 -5.42
C ALA A 39 -3.91 3.58 -6.42
N ILE A 40 -2.67 3.71 -5.96
CA ILE A 40 -1.48 3.21 -6.63
C ILE A 40 -0.99 1.96 -5.88
N SER A 41 -0.81 0.85 -6.60
CA SER A 41 -0.34 -0.41 -6.04
C SER A 41 1.18 -0.48 -6.13
N PHE A 42 1.87 -0.46 -4.99
CA PHE A 42 3.29 -0.78 -4.93
C PHE A 42 3.46 -2.30 -4.84
N ASP A 43 4.00 -2.90 -5.90
CA ASP A 43 4.19 -4.33 -6.05
C ASP A 43 5.63 -4.71 -5.68
N PHE A 44 5.79 -5.31 -4.49
CA PHE A 44 7.08 -5.72 -3.93
C PHE A 44 7.45 -7.17 -4.27
N ASP A 45 6.46 -8.01 -4.60
CA ASP A 45 6.67 -9.43 -4.89
C ASP A 45 6.45 -9.78 -6.38
N ARG A 46 6.31 -8.75 -7.22
CA ARG A 46 5.99 -8.84 -8.65
C ARG A 46 4.70 -9.61 -8.90
N GLY A 47 3.77 -9.61 -7.94
CA GLY A 47 2.56 -10.40 -7.95
C GLY A 47 1.43 -9.84 -8.81
N ALA A 48 1.53 -8.60 -9.29
CA ALA A 48 0.45 -7.92 -10.00
C ALA A 48 0.00 -8.68 -11.25
N HIS A 49 0.90 -9.36 -11.96
CA HIS A 49 0.56 -10.16 -13.15
C HIS A 49 -0.42 -11.31 -12.86
N ARG A 50 -0.47 -11.81 -11.61
CA ARG A 50 -1.37 -12.90 -11.19
C ARG A 50 -2.83 -12.45 -11.07
N THR A 51 -3.10 -11.14 -11.08
CA THR A 51 -4.46 -10.60 -10.95
C THR A 51 -5.25 -10.58 -12.25
N GLY A 52 -4.60 -10.78 -13.40
CA GLY A 52 -5.26 -10.88 -14.71
C GLY A 52 -6.16 -9.68 -15.01
N GLU A 53 -7.40 -9.95 -15.40
CA GLU A 53 -8.43 -8.93 -15.70
C GLU A 53 -8.82 -8.06 -14.48
N LEU A 54 -8.51 -8.51 -13.26
CA LEU A 54 -8.83 -7.78 -12.03
C LEU A 54 -7.82 -6.67 -11.70
N ARG A 55 -6.76 -6.53 -12.51
CA ARG A 55 -5.77 -5.44 -12.41
C ARG A 55 -6.37 -4.12 -12.86
N ARG A 56 -7.04 -3.42 -11.93
CA ARG A 56 -7.86 -2.22 -12.20
C ARG A 56 -7.20 -0.88 -11.89
N GLY A 57 -5.93 -0.87 -11.51
CA GLY A 57 -5.23 0.35 -11.07
C GLY A 57 -3.78 0.45 -11.52
N ALA A 58 -3.16 1.59 -11.23
CA ALA A 58 -1.75 1.83 -11.48
C ALA A 58 -0.88 0.91 -10.61
N VAL A 59 0.22 0.42 -11.19
CA VAL A 59 1.16 -0.47 -10.49
C VAL A 59 2.57 0.08 -10.62
N VAL A 60 3.24 0.24 -9.49
CA VAL A 60 4.69 0.51 -9.42
C VAL A 60 5.37 -0.80 -9.05
N GLN A 61 6.24 -1.28 -9.94
CA GLN A 61 7.09 -2.44 -9.66
C GLN A 61 8.28 -1.99 -8.83
N VAL A 62 8.26 -2.28 -7.53
CA VAL A 62 9.34 -1.89 -6.62
C VAL A 62 10.52 -2.84 -6.84
N GLN A 63 11.71 -2.29 -7.11
CA GLN A 63 12.93 -3.10 -7.30
C GLN A 63 13.74 -3.21 -6.00
N GLN A 64 13.73 -2.14 -5.21
CA GLN A 64 14.49 -2.04 -3.97
C GLN A 64 13.79 -1.11 -2.98
N TRP A 65 14.09 -1.26 -1.69
CA TRP A 65 13.43 -0.48 -0.64
C TRP A 65 13.60 1.04 -0.79
N SER A 66 14.74 1.48 -1.31
CA SER A 66 15.03 2.90 -1.57
C SER A 66 14.10 3.55 -2.58
N ASP A 67 13.44 2.77 -3.44
CA ASP A 67 12.46 3.29 -4.41
C ASP A 67 11.20 3.81 -3.73
N VAL A 68 10.89 3.31 -2.52
CA VAL A 68 9.70 3.70 -1.75
C VAL A 68 10.09 4.60 -0.58
N ALA A 69 11.23 4.33 0.06
CA ALA A 69 11.71 5.10 1.21
C ALA A 69 11.99 6.57 0.88
N ASN A 70 12.31 6.88 -0.38
CA ASN A 70 12.65 8.22 -0.84
C ASN A 70 11.55 8.87 -1.70
N LEU A 71 10.33 8.30 -1.73
CA LEU A 71 9.23 8.85 -2.51
C LEU A 71 8.91 10.28 -2.06
N THR A 72 8.82 11.16 -3.05
CA THR A 72 8.31 12.52 -2.90
C THR A 72 6.91 12.62 -3.49
N PRO A 73 6.10 13.61 -3.08
CA PRO A 73 4.81 13.86 -3.72
C PRO A 73 4.90 14.07 -5.24
N GLN A 74 6.03 14.57 -5.75
CA GLN A 74 6.27 14.78 -7.17
C GLN A 74 6.40 13.48 -7.95
N ASP A 75 6.91 12.41 -7.32
CA ASP A 75 7.03 11.09 -7.95
C ASP A 75 5.66 10.40 -8.15
N LEU A 76 4.62 10.92 -7.49
CA LEU A 76 3.24 10.45 -7.57
C LEU A 76 2.34 11.38 -8.39
N ALA A 77 2.91 12.44 -9.00
CA ALA A 77 2.19 13.31 -9.91
C ALA A 77 1.85 12.57 -11.21
N PRO A 78 0.68 12.83 -11.84
CA PRO A 78 0.24 12.16 -13.06
C PRO A 78 1.11 12.49 -14.28
#